data_AF-A0A8T8KH22-F1
#
_entry.id   AF-A0A8T8KH22-F1
#
_cell.length_a   1.000
_cell.length_b   1.000
_cell.length_c   1.000
_cell.angle_alpha   90.00
_cell.angle_beta   90.00
_cell.angle_gamma   90.00
#
_symmetry.space_group_name_H-M   'P 1'
#
loop_
_entity.id
_entity.type
_entity.pdbx_description
1 polymer ?
#
loop_
_entity_poly.entity_id
_entity_poly.type
_entity_poly.pdbx_seq_one_letter_code
_entity_poly.pdbx_strand_id
1 'polypeptide(L)'
;MSDKLRLDSWEIKRAIQLFDALQRSYMGLPSEVVAFTTCAYLVHQYDNNRDYHPQTKQEDRDYFLETCRKDFGISHDWFESVYGKVSHKIRNGEINIQRHDDYEVDTHAEQSWRTRNNDEGGWL
;
A
#
# COMPACT_ATOMS: atom_id res chain seq x y z
N MET A 1 11.43 -5.71 -6.21
CA MET A 1 11.45 -4.24 -6.41
C MET A 1 11.84 -3.52 -5.14
N SER A 2 11.25 -3.87 -3.98
CA SER A 2 11.57 -3.37 -2.63
C SER A 2 13.07 -3.33 -2.31
N ASP A 3 13.80 -4.42 -2.54
CA ASP A 3 15.19 -4.56 -2.08
C ASP A 3 16.16 -3.59 -2.79
N LYS A 4 15.78 -3.14 -3.99
CA LYS A 4 16.54 -2.15 -4.77
C LYS A 4 16.07 -0.72 -4.52
N LEU A 5 14.86 -0.55 -3.99
CA LEU A 5 14.32 0.74 -3.58
C LEU A 5 14.92 1.24 -2.26
N ARG A 6 15.69 0.42 -1.53
CA ARG A 6 16.31 0.79 -0.24
C ARG A 6 15.32 1.42 0.75
N LEU A 7 14.06 1.00 0.67
CA LEU A 7 13.02 1.46 1.58
C LEU A 7 13.18 0.76 2.93
N ASP A 8 12.93 1.50 4.00
CA ASP A 8 12.87 0.94 5.34
C ASP A 8 11.71 -0.05 5.46
N SER A 9 11.82 -0.96 6.42
CA SER A 9 10.79 -2.00 6.65
C SER A 9 9.39 -1.43 6.86
N TRP A 10 9.27 -0.24 7.46
CA TRP A 10 7.99 0.43 7.67
C TRP A 10 7.43 1.05 6.38
N GLU A 11 8.30 1.58 5.50
CA GLU A 11 7.93 2.13 4.20
C GLU A 11 7.46 1.03 3.25
N ILE A 12 8.09 -0.14 3.31
CA ILE A 12 7.66 -1.33 2.56
C ILE A 12 6.25 -1.75 3.00
N LYS A 13 5.98 -1.82 4.32
CA LYS A 13 4.64 -2.14 4.84
C LYS A 13 3.62 -1.10 4.38
N ARG A 14 3.99 0.18 4.42
CA ARG A 14 3.13 1.28 3.95
C ARG A 14 2.85 1.17 2.45
N ALA A 15 3.84 0.80 1.64
CA ALA A 15 3.70 0.57 0.20
C ALA A 15 2.67 -0.52 -0.10
N ILE A 16 2.77 -1.65 0.60
CA ILE A 16 1.83 -2.76 0.46
C ILE A 16 0.42 -2.33 0.83
N GLN A 17 0.25 -1.66 1.98
CA GLN A 17 -1.07 -1.17 2.43
C GLN A 17 -1.71 -0.19 1.44
N LEU A 18 -0.93 0.76 0.90
CA LEU A 18 -1.41 1.72 -0.08
C LEU A 18 -1.74 1.04 -1.40
N PHE A 19 -0.88 0.14 -1.88
CA PHE A 19 -1.12 -0.62 -3.08
C PHE A 19 -2.42 -1.42 -3.00
N ASP A 20 -2.62 -2.18 -1.92
CA ASP A 20 -3.84 -2.96 -1.71
C ASP A 20 -5.08 -2.08 -1.66
N ALA A 21 -5.02 -0.93 -0.98
CA ALA A 21 -6.12 0.02 -0.93
C ALA A 21 -6.43 0.63 -2.32
N LEU A 22 -5.40 0.93 -3.12
CA LEU A 22 -5.54 1.44 -4.48
C LEU A 22 -6.11 0.39 -5.44
N GLN A 23 -5.67 -0.87 -5.33
CA GLN A 23 -6.24 -1.99 -6.09
C GLN A 23 -7.73 -2.17 -5.77
N ARG A 24 -8.11 -2.17 -4.48
CA ARG A 24 -9.52 -2.23 -4.06
C ARG A 24 -10.36 -1.05 -4.54
N SER A 25 -9.75 0.12 -4.72
CA SER A 25 -10.44 1.31 -5.26
C SER A 25 -10.77 1.22 -6.76
N TYR A 26 -10.40 0.11 -7.42
CA TYR A 26 -10.72 -0.22 -8.80
C TYR A 26 -10.42 0.92 -9.80
N MET A 27 -9.14 1.30 -9.88
CA MET A 27 -8.70 2.42 -10.74
C MET A 27 -8.77 2.15 -12.25
N GLY A 28 -9.08 0.91 -12.67
CA GLY A 28 -9.06 0.51 -14.08
C GLY A 28 -7.65 0.57 -14.71
N LEU A 29 -6.60 0.47 -13.90
CA LEU A 29 -5.20 0.54 -14.31
C LEU A 29 -4.51 -0.81 -14.08
N PRO A 30 -3.51 -1.17 -14.90
CA PRO A 30 -2.71 -2.36 -14.67
C PRO A 30 -2.03 -2.33 -13.30
N SER A 31 -2.04 -3.46 -12.60
CA SER A 31 -1.50 -3.56 -11.24
C SER A 31 -0.01 -3.19 -11.17
N GLU A 32 0.78 -3.48 -12.21
CA GLU A 32 2.20 -3.11 -12.25
C GLU A 32 2.39 -1.59 -12.27
N VAL A 33 1.55 -0.86 -13.02
CA VAL A 33 1.60 0.60 -13.11
C VAL A 33 1.21 1.22 -11.78
N VAL A 34 0.18 0.68 -11.12
CA VAL A 34 -0.24 1.12 -9.78
C VAL A 34 0.85 0.83 -8.74
N ALA A 35 1.46 -0.36 -8.76
CA ALA A 35 2.56 -0.70 -7.86
C ALA A 35 3.75 0.23 -8.06
N PHE A 36 4.16 0.45 -9.31
CA PHE A 36 5.26 1.35 -9.66
C PHE A 36 5.00 2.79 -9.19
N THR A 37 3.83 3.34 -9.51
CA THR A 37 3.45 4.71 -9.13
C THR A 37 3.30 4.88 -7.62
N THR A 38 2.85 3.84 -6.91
CA THR A 38 2.80 3.85 -5.44
C THR A 38 4.20 3.88 -4.84
N CYS A 39 5.14 3.07 -5.35
CA CYS A 39 6.54 3.12 -4.93
C CYS A 39 7.19 4.48 -5.22
N ALA A 40 6.98 5.03 -6.42
CA ALA A 40 7.44 6.37 -6.80
C ALA A 40 6.90 7.46 -5.87
N TYR A 41 5.62 7.40 -5.54
CA TYR A 41 4.99 8.34 -4.62
C TYR A 41 5.64 8.27 -3.22
N LEU A 42 5.89 7.08 -2.70
CA LEU A 42 6.51 6.91 -1.39
C LEU A 42 7.95 7.41 -1.34
N VAL A 43 8.76 7.11 -2.35
CA VAL A 43 10.13 7.63 -2.44
C VAL A 43 10.13 9.15 -2.42
N HIS A 44 9.27 9.80 -3.22
CA HIS A 44 9.12 11.25 -3.21
C HIS A 44 8.64 11.81 -1.85
N GLN A 45 7.83 11.08 -1.08
CA GLN A 45 7.30 11.58 0.19
C GLN A 45 8.22 11.36 1.40
N TYR A 46 9.01 10.29 1.40
CA TYR A 46 9.70 9.82 2.60
C TYR A 46 11.22 9.78 2.47
N ASP A 47 11.77 9.77 1.25
CA ASP A 47 13.22 9.80 1.03
C ASP A 47 13.68 11.22 0.66
N ASN A 48 14.32 11.91 1.61
CA ASN A 48 14.83 13.27 1.39
C ASN A 48 16.00 13.34 0.40
N ASN A 49 16.63 12.21 0.08
CA ASN A 49 17.81 12.17 -0.80
C ASN A 49 17.46 11.77 -2.23
N ARG A 50 16.23 11.33 -2.49
CA ARG A 50 15.80 10.79 -3.78
C ARG A 50 14.48 11.44 -4.17
N ASP A 51 14.49 12.12 -5.29
CA ASP A 51 13.27 12.70 -5.83
C ASP A 51 12.79 11.90 -7.06
N TYR A 52 11.50 11.62 -7.09
CA TYR A 52 10.86 10.95 -8.21
C TYR A 52 9.40 11.40 -8.35
N HIS A 53 9.22 12.72 -8.47
CA HIS A 53 7.98 13.34 -8.90
C HIS A 53 7.96 13.47 -10.45
N PRO A 54 6.79 13.38 -11.13
CA PRO A 54 6.71 13.57 -12.57
C PRO A 54 7.28 14.91 -13.06
N GLN A 55 7.21 15.95 -12.22
CA GLN A 55 7.73 17.28 -12.54
C GLN A 55 9.21 17.48 -12.16
N THR A 56 9.82 16.53 -11.45
CA THR A 56 11.27 16.55 -11.18
C THR A 56 12.02 16.54 -12.51
N LYS A 57 13.08 17.35 -12.63
CA LYS A 57 13.90 17.39 -13.83
C LYS A 57 14.50 16.01 -14.10
N GLN A 58 14.64 15.65 -15.37
CA GLN A 58 15.09 14.32 -15.76
C GLN A 58 16.47 13.94 -15.17
N GLU A 59 17.35 14.91 -14.98
CA GLU A 59 18.69 14.75 -14.41
C GLU A 59 18.69 14.46 -12.90
N ASP A 60 17.66 14.93 -12.19
CA ASP A 60 17.50 14.77 -10.74
C ASP A 60 16.63 13.56 -10.36
N ARG A 61 15.97 12.94 -11.36
CA ARG A 61 15.12 11.77 -11.13
C ARG A 61 15.95 10.56 -10.72
N ASP A 62 15.44 9.84 -9.74
CA ASP A 62 15.98 8.55 -9.34
C ASP A 62 16.20 7.59 -10.55
N TYR A 63 17.47 7.25 -10.78
CA TYR A 63 17.90 6.42 -11.91
C TYR A 63 17.26 5.02 -11.90
N PHE A 64 17.09 4.44 -10.71
CA PHE A 64 16.53 3.09 -10.58
C PHE A 64 15.05 3.08 -10.97
N LEU A 65 14.27 4.02 -10.45
CA LEU A 65 12.86 4.17 -10.80
C LEU A 65 12.67 4.52 -12.28
N GLU A 66 13.53 5.35 -12.86
CA GLU A 66 13.49 5.68 -14.28
C GLU A 66 13.79 4.47 -15.17
N THR A 67 14.69 3.59 -14.75
CA THR A 67 14.97 2.33 -15.44
C THR A 67 13.76 1.40 -15.35
N CYS A 68 13.20 1.22 -14.15
CA CYS A 68 11.99 0.41 -13.97
C CYS A 68 10.81 0.92 -14.81
N ARG A 69 10.60 2.24 -14.89
CA ARG A 69 9.54 2.85 -15.71
C ARG A 69 9.66 2.41 -17.17
N LYS A 70 10.88 2.44 -17.71
CA LYS A 70 11.19 2.05 -19.09
C LYS A 70 11.03 0.55 -19.29
N ASP A 71 11.51 -0.27 -18.36
CA ASP A 71 11.38 -1.73 -18.41
C ASP A 71 9.92 -2.18 -18.41
N PHE A 72 9.06 -1.48 -17.66
CA PHE A 72 7.61 -1.71 -17.64
C PHE A 72 6.87 -1.09 -18.84
N GLY A 73 7.57 -0.41 -19.75
CA GLY A 73 6.97 0.24 -20.92
C GLY A 73 6.01 1.39 -20.57
N ILE A 74 6.14 1.98 -19.39
CA ILE A 74 5.25 3.06 -18.92
C ILE A 74 5.74 4.38 -19.52
N SER A 75 4.93 5.05 -20.34
CA SER A 75 5.29 6.38 -20.89
C SER A 75 5.32 7.45 -19.79
N HIS A 76 6.03 8.56 -20.03
CA HIS A 76 6.11 9.63 -19.04
C HIS A 76 4.74 10.29 -18.79
N ASP A 77 4.00 10.60 -19.85
CA ASP A 77 2.66 11.20 -19.76
C ASP A 77 1.67 10.29 -19.01
N TRP A 78 1.77 8.98 -19.23
CA TRP A 78 0.94 8.02 -18.52
C TRP A 78 1.32 7.94 -17.04
N PHE A 79 2.63 7.91 -16.75
CA PHE A 79 3.13 7.97 -15.39
C PHE A 79 2.64 9.23 -14.67
N GLU A 80 2.76 10.41 -15.28
CA GLU A 80 2.29 11.68 -14.72
C GLU A 80 0.80 11.64 -14.41
N SER A 81 -0.02 11.17 -15.35
CA SER A 81 -1.47 11.04 -15.16
C SER A 81 -1.83 10.11 -14.01
N VAL A 82 -1.21 8.92 -13.94
CA VAL A 82 -1.48 7.95 -12.88
C VAL A 82 -0.97 8.46 -11.53
N TYR A 83 0.21 9.07 -11.50
CA TYR A 83 0.79 9.66 -10.30
C TYR A 83 -0.14 10.74 -9.73
N GLY A 84 -0.71 11.61 -10.58
CA GLY A 84 -1.70 12.60 -10.17
C GLY A 84 -2.94 11.95 -9.52
N LYS A 85 -3.45 10.86 -10.11
CA LYS A 85 -4.61 10.13 -9.55
C LYS A 85 -4.27 9.47 -8.21
N VAL A 86 -3.14 8.79 -8.12
CA VAL A 86 -2.68 8.10 -6.90
C VAL A 86 -2.45 9.11 -5.79
N SER A 87 -1.68 10.18 -6.06
CA SER A 87 -1.40 11.23 -5.06
C SER A 87 -2.68 11.92 -4.58
N HIS A 88 -3.62 12.24 -5.48
CA HIS A 88 -4.91 12.83 -5.11
C HIS A 88 -5.71 11.91 -4.18
N LYS A 89 -5.85 10.62 -4.53
CA LYS A 89 -6.58 9.64 -3.71
C LYS A 89 -5.97 9.46 -2.33
N ILE A 90 -4.64 9.38 -2.26
CA ILE A 90 -3.92 9.24 -0.99
C ILE A 90 -4.11 10.50 -0.13
N ARG A 91 -3.94 11.70 -0.69
CA ARG A 91 -4.03 12.97 0.05
C ARG A 91 -5.44 13.28 0.54
N ASN A 92 -6.46 12.91 -0.22
CA ASN A 92 -7.86 13.17 0.14
C ASN A 92 -8.47 12.08 1.03
N GLY A 93 -7.71 11.04 1.40
CA GLY A 93 -8.22 9.94 2.23
C GLY A 93 -9.29 9.09 1.53
N GLU A 94 -9.34 9.11 0.20
CA GLU A 94 -10.30 8.33 -0.61
C GLU A 94 -9.96 6.83 -0.67
N ILE A 95 -8.91 6.40 0.02
CA ILE A 95 -8.46 5.02 0.10
C ILE A 95 -8.72 4.44 1.48
N ASN A 96 -9.52 3.38 1.53
CA ASN A 96 -9.77 2.63 2.75
C ASN A 96 -8.60 1.66 3.02
N ILE A 97 -7.68 2.11 3.88
CA ILE A 97 -6.61 1.27 4.42
C ILE A 97 -7.21 0.47 5.58
N GLN A 98 -7.69 -0.75 5.31
CA GLN A 98 -8.04 -1.68 6.37
C GLN A 98 -6.81 -1.94 7.23
N ARG A 99 -6.90 -1.59 8.53
CA ARG A 99 -5.94 -2.03 9.53
C ARG A 99 -6.22 -3.50 9.80
N HIS A 100 -5.35 -4.38 9.31
CA HIS A 100 -5.38 -5.81 9.65
C HIS A 100 -4.96 -6.09 11.12
N ASP A 101 -4.76 -5.06 11.95
CA ASP A 101 -4.44 -5.20 13.37
C ASP A 101 -5.69 -5.33 14.27
N ASP A 102 -6.87 -5.04 13.73
CA ASP A 102 -8.10 -5.39 14.41
C ASP A 102 -8.36 -6.86 14.11
N TYR A 103 -7.80 -7.75 14.94
CA TYR A 103 -8.56 -8.94 15.29
C TYR A 103 -9.91 -8.42 15.77
N GLU A 104 -10.91 -8.42 14.89
CA GLU A 104 -12.29 -8.44 15.31
C GLU A 104 -12.42 -9.72 16.13
N VAL A 105 -12.10 -9.61 17.42
CA VAL A 105 -12.50 -10.59 18.42
C VAL A 105 -14.00 -10.53 18.34
N ASP A 106 -14.57 -11.50 17.61
CA ASP A 106 -15.99 -11.72 17.55
C ASP A 106 -16.46 -11.81 19.01
N THR A 107 -17.03 -10.73 19.51
CA THR A 107 -17.46 -10.63 20.92
C THR A 107 -18.59 -11.62 21.21
N HIS A 108 -19.18 -12.22 20.17
CA HIS A 108 -20.10 -13.34 20.27
C HIS A 108 -19.40 -14.69 20.48
N ALA A 109 -18.14 -14.87 20.07
CA ALA A 109 -17.39 -16.11 20.25
C ALA A 109 -16.93 -16.31 21.72
N GLU A 110 -16.70 -15.23 22.47
CA GLU A 110 -16.29 -15.32 23.89
C GLU A 110 -17.41 -15.77 24.84
N GLN A 111 -18.68 -15.63 24.46
CA GLN A 111 -19.81 -16.06 25.30
C GLN A 111 -20.12 -17.56 25.20
N SER A 112 -19.64 -18.24 24.16
CA SER A 112 -19.98 -19.66 23.95
C SER A 112 -19.13 -20.62 24.82
N TRP A 113 -17.92 -20.21 25.23
CA TRP A 113 -17.02 -21.05 26.04
C TRP A 113 -17.22 -20.93 27.55
N ARG A 114 -17.92 -19.88 28.02
CA ARG A 114 -18.15 -19.65 29.47
C ARG A 114 -19.44 -20.26 30.01
N THR A 115 -20.31 -20.81 29.17
CA THR A 115 -21.63 -21.31 29.60
C THR A 115 -21.74 -22.84 29.57
N ARG A 116 -20.64 -23.56 29.84
CA ARG A 116 -20.67 -25.03 29.87
C ARG A 116 -20.09 -25.69 31.14
N ASN A 117 -19.99 -24.95 32.24
CA ASN A 117 -19.56 -25.50 33.54
C ASN A 117 -20.52 -25.12 34.67
N ASN A 118 -21.83 -25.30 34.48
CA ASN A 118 -22.75 -25.21 35.62
C ASN A 118 -24.02 -26.05 35.50
N ASP A 119 -23.96 -27.20 34.83
CA ASP A 119 -25.01 -28.21 34.98
C ASP A 119 -24.41 -29.61 35.11
N GLU A 120 -24.73 -30.20 36.27
CA GLU A 120 -25.02 -31.60 36.56
C GLU A 120 -23.96 -32.68 36.31
N GLY A 121 -23.58 -33.36 37.39
CA GLY A 121 -23.01 -34.70 37.29
C GLY A 121 -22.19 -35.13 38.50
N GLY A 122 -22.87 -35.49 39.59
CA GLY A 122 -22.23 -36.28 40.64
C GLY A 122 -21.68 -37.58 40.08
N TRP A 123 -20.45 -37.91 40.45
CA TRP A 123 -19.86 -39.22 40.19
C TRP A 123 -19.90 -40.02 41.48
N LEU A 124 -20.71 -41.08 41.46
CA LEU A 124 -20.55 -42.28 42.29
C LEU A 124 -19.31 -43.05 41.82
#